data_AF-A0A526S6V1-F1
#
_entry.id   AF-A0A526S6V1-F1
#
_cell.length_a   1.000
_cell.length_b   1.000
_cell.length_c   1.000
_cell.angle_alpha   90.00
_cell.angle_beta   90.00
_cell.angle_gamma   90.00
#
_symmetry.space_group_name_H-M   'P 1'
#
loop_
_entity.id
_entity.type
_entity.pdbx_description
1 polymer ?
#
loop_
_entity_poly.entity_id
_entity_poly.type
_entity_poly.pdbx_seq_one_letter_code
_entity_poly.pdbx_strand_id
1 'polypeptide(L)'
;MTSSEVNWDAIVIGGGHNGLVAAATLAKSGRRVLLLEAGSDLGGAARTEEFAPGFRVSAVAHLLNRLHPDVVKTLELERHGLKVERADLVPSVALSKDGPLVLHGAYGEVLTGASPTEQSAWKELRAQLLRYAGVLKPFLSRRPPDLAGMSIAEMTGLGQT
;
A
#
# COMPACT_ATOMS: atom_id res chain seq x y z
N MET A 1 -23.92 29.88 -25.73
CA MET A 1 -22.58 29.30 -25.63
C MET A 1 -22.74 27.80 -25.51
N THR A 2 -22.56 27.05 -26.59
CA THR A 2 -22.57 25.59 -26.56
C THR A 2 -21.31 25.14 -25.84
N SER A 3 -21.45 24.51 -24.66
CA SER A 3 -20.33 23.90 -23.97
C SER A 3 -19.68 22.91 -24.93
N SER A 4 -18.41 23.10 -25.27
CA SER A 4 -17.63 22.05 -25.93
C SER A 4 -17.69 20.81 -25.05
N GLU A 5 -18.19 19.70 -25.56
CA GLU A 5 -18.19 18.43 -24.82
C GLU A 5 -16.76 18.10 -24.40
N VAL A 6 -16.50 18.13 -23.10
CA VAL A 6 -15.21 17.72 -22.56
C VAL A 6 -15.20 16.20 -22.58
N ASN A 7 -14.58 15.64 -23.62
CA ASN A 7 -14.39 14.21 -23.72
C ASN A 7 -13.20 13.78 -22.84
N TRP A 8 -13.37 12.70 -22.07
CA TRP A 8 -12.36 12.15 -21.17
C TRP A 8 -11.94 10.77 -21.66
N ASP A 9 -10.64 10.46 -21.62
CA ASP A 9 -10.12 9.15 -22.01
C ASP A 9 -10.29 8.11 -20.88
N ALA A 10 -10.40 8.57 -19.64
CA ALA A 10 -10.66 7.74 -18.46
C ALA A 10 -11.38 8.52 -17.37
N ILE A 11 -12.22 7.82 -16.60
CA ILE A 11 -12.86 8.33 -15.38
C ILE A 11 -12.38 7.47 -14.20
N VAL A 12 -11.84 8.11 -13.17
CA VAL A 12 -11.42 7.48 -11.92
C VAL A 12 -12.38 7.87 -10.82
N ILE A 13 -13.03 6.89 -10.20
CA ILE A 13 -13.98 7.11 -9.11
C ILE A 13 -13.29 6.76 -7.79
N GLY A 14 -13.19 7.74 -6.90
CA GLY A 14 -12.45 7.69 -5.63
C GLY A 14 -11.11 8.44 -5.73
N GLY A 15 -11.01 9.53 -4.97
CA GLY A 15 -9.82 10.36 -4.75
C GLY A 15 -8.93 9.89 -3.60
N GLY A 16 -8.99 8.61 -3.23
CA GLY A 16 -8.02 7.99 -2.33
C GLY A 16 -6.63 7.87 -2.95
N HIS A 17 -5.59 7.60 -2.14
CA HIS A 17 -4.21 7.43 -2.62
C HIS A 17 -4.07 6.51 -3.85
N ASN A 18 -4.80 5.39 -3.90
CA ASN A 18 -4.80 4.50 -5.07
C ASN A 18 -5.39 5.15 -6.33
N GLY A 19 -6.54 5.82 -6.19
CA GLY A 19 -7.19 6.53 -7.31
C GLY A 19 -6.35 7.71 -7.79
N LEU A 20 -5.72 8.44 -6.88
CA LEU A 20 -4.78 9.52 -7.20
C LEU A 20 -3.57 8.99 -7.97
N VAL A 21 -2.97 7.87 -7.54
CA VAL A 21 -1.85 7.25 -8.25
C VAL A 21 -2.28 6.80 -9.65
N ALA A 22 -3.44 6.17 -9.79
CA ALA A 22 -3.97 5.75 -11.08
C ALA A 22 -4.22 6.94 -12.02
N ALA A 23 -4.93 7.97 -11.54
CA ALA A 23 -5.25 9.16 -12.31
C ALA A 23 -3.99 9.93 -12.73
N ALA A 24 -3.05 10.14 -11.80
CA ALA A 24 -1.79 10.81 -12.10
C ALA A 24 -0.93 10.03 -13.11
N THR A 25 -0.88 8.70 -12.99
CA THR A 25 -0.15 7.84 -13.94
C THR A 25 -0.77 7.92 -15.33
N LEU A 26 -2.09 7.83 -15.45
CA LEU A 26 -2.81 7.95 -16.73
C LEU A 26 -2.61 9.35 -17.33
N ALA A 27 -2.74 10.41 -16.53
CA ALA A 27 -2.53 11.78 -16.98
C ALA A 27 -1.09 12.01 -17.47
N LYS A 28 -0.08 11.44 -16.79
CA LYS A 28 1.33 11.50 -17.21
C LYS A 28 1.57 10.80 -18.56
N SER A 29 0.74 9.83 -18.92
CA SER A 29 0.74 9.20 -20.25
C SER A 29 0.04 10.03 -21.35
N GLY A 30 -0.38 11.25 -21.05
CA GLY A 30 -1.05 12.16 -21.99
C GLY A 30 -2.57 11.97 -22.10
N ARG A 31 -3.19 11.19 -21.20
CA ARG A 31 -4.65 10.98 -21.19
C ARG A 31 -5.37 12.11 -20.48
N ARG A 32 -6.53 12.50 -20.98
CA ARG A 32 -7.49 13.35 -20.27
C ARG A 32 -8.26 12.50 -19.27
N VAL A 33 -8.02 12.75 -17.98
CA VAL A 33 -8.61 11.96 -16.89
C VAL A 33 -9.53 12.83 -16.03
N LEU A 34 -10.75 12.36 -15.81
CA LEU A 34 -11.66 12.91 -14.80
C LEU A 34 -11.55 12.08 -13.54
N LEU A 35 -11.16 12.70 -12.42
CA LEU A 35 -11.21 12.07 -11.10
C LEU A 35 -12.38 12.63 -10.30
N LEU A 36 -13.20 11.75 -9.73
CA LEU A 36 -14.35 12.09 -8.91
C LEU A 36 -14.15 11.56 -7.49
N GLU A 37 -14.33 12.41 -6.49
CA GLU A 37 -14.32 12.05 -5.07
C GLU A 37 -15.64 12.50 -4.45
N ALA A 38 -16.22 11.66 -3.59
CA ALA A 38 -17.47 11.96 -2.90
C ALA A 38 -17.25 12.81 -1.64
N GLY A 39 -16.08 12.68 -1.00
CA GLY A 39 -15.65 13.49 0.13
C GLY A 39 -15.23 14.91 -0.25
N SER A 40 -15.09 15.75 0.77
CA SER A 40 -14.64 17.14 0.61
C SER A 40 -13.14 17.27 0.31
N ASP A 41 -12.36 16.24 0.64
CA ASP A 41 -10.90 16.23 0.53
C ASP A 41 -10.43 14.95 -0.19
N LEU A 42 -9.27 15.07 -0.84
CA LEU A 42 -8.56 13.93 -1.41
C LEU A 42 -7.75 13.18 -0.34
N GLY A 43 -7.28 11.99 -0.69
CA GLY A 43 -6.36 11.16 0.11
C GLY A 43 -6.99 9.86 0.60
N GLY A 44 -8.32 9.82 0.78
CA GLY A 44 -9.05 8.64 1.24
C GLY A 44 -8.44 8.11 2.55
N ALA A 45 -8.11 6.82 2.59
CA ALA A 45 -7.46 6.20 3.76
C ALA A 45 -6.13 6.85 4.18
N ALA A 46 -5.46 7.59 3.30
CA ALA A 46 -4.20 8.29 3.59
C ALA A 46 -4.41 9.74 4.07
N ARG A 47 -5.66 10.23 4.10
CA ARG A 47 -6.00 11.57 4.60
C ARG A 47 -5.64 11.68 6.08
N THR A 48 -4.99 12.78 6.46
CA THR A 48 -4.72 13.10 7.86
C THR A 48 -5.94 13.70 8.51
N GLU A 49 -6.43 13.04 9.55
CA GLU A 49 -7.60 13.44 10.33
C GLU A 49 -7.17 13.76 11.77
N GLU A 50 -7.85 14.73 12.37
CA GLU A 50 -7.70 15.06 13.78
C GLU A 50 -8.74 14.29 14.58
N PHE A 51 -8.29 13.39 15.46
CA PHE A 51 -9.18 12.54 16.26
C PHE A 51 -9.30 13.01 17.71
N ALA A 52 -8.39 13.89 18.15
CA ALA A 52 -8.43 14.59 19.42
C ALA A 52 -7.68 15.93 19.28
N PRO A 53 -7.95 16.95 20.12
CA PRO A 53 -7.32 18.26 20.01
C PRO A 53 -5.79 18.20 19.95
N GLY A 54 -5.21 18.63 18.83
CA GLY A 54 -3.77 18.60 18.59
C GLY A 54 -3.19 17.24 18.16
N PHE A 55 -4.02 16.19 18.06
CA PHE A 55 -3.60 14.84 17.68
C PHE A 55 -4.15 14.46 16.32
N ARG A 56 -3.24 14.19 15.38
CA ARG A 56 -3.56 13.89 13.99
C ARG A 56 -2.94 12.57 13.56
N VAL A 57 -3.68 11.80 12.75
CA VAL A 57 -3.23 10.53 12.19
C VAL A 57 -3.84 10.33 10.81
N SER A 58 -3.22 9.53 9.94
CA SER A 58 -3.92 9.08 8.73
C SER A 58 -5.11 8.19 9.11
N ALA A 59 -6.26 8.34 8.46
CA ALA A 59 -7.48 7.61 8.81
C ALA A 59 -7.27 6.07 8.92
N VAL A 60 -6.61 5.45 7.94
CA VAL A 60 -6.38 3.98 7.93
C VAL A 60 -5.02 3.60 7.34
N ALA A 61 -4.55 4.28 6.31
CA ALA A 61 -3.31 3.95 5.59
C ALA A 61 -2.06 4.61 6.23
N HIS A 62 -1.76 4.22 7.48
CA HIS A 62 -0.66 4.76 8.29
C HIS A 62 0.69 4.07 8.05
N LEU A 63 0.69 2.93 7.36
CA LEU A 63 1.90 2.14 7.10
C LEU A 63 2.59 2.63 5.81
N LEU A 64 3.40 3.68 5.93
CA LEU A 64 4.14 4.29 4.80
C LEU A 64 5.12 3.32 4.12
N ASN A 65 5.55 2.25 4.80
CA ASN A 65 6.37 1.19 4.20
C ASN A 65 5.65 0.40 3.07
N ARG A 66 4.38 0.72 2.80
CA ARG A 66 3.58 0.11 1.72
C ARG A 66 3.45 0.97 0.46
N LEU A 67 3.90 2.22 0.44
CA LEU A 67 3.95 2.98 -0.82
C LEU A 67 5.08 2.44 -1.71
N HIS A 68 4.73 1.95 -2.89
CA HIS A 68 5.71 1.31 -3.77
C HIS A 68 6.75 2.33 -4.27
N PRO A 69 8.07 2.02 -4.23
CA PRO A 69 9.12 2.95 -4.68
C PRO A 69 8.93 3.44 -6.12
N ASP A 70 8.43 2.58 -7.01
CA ASP A 70 8.16 2.96 -8.40
C ASP A 70 7.05 4.00 -8.51
N VAL A 71 6.09 4.06 -7.58
CA VAL A 71 5.08 5.13 -7.55
C VAL A 71 5.74 6.45 -7.19
N VAL A 72 6.58 6.45 -6.14
CA VAL A 72 7.36 7.64 -5.72
C VAL A 72 8.19 8.17 -6.88
N LYS A 73 8.91 7.29 -7.56
CA LYS A 73 9.76 7.62 -8.72
C LYS A 73 8.93 8.09 -9.91
N THR A 74 7.90 7.35 -10.30
CA THR A 74 7.09 7.64 -11.50
C THR A 74 6.36 8.96 -11.38
N LEU A 75 5.85 9.28 -10.18
CA LEU A 75 5.15 10.53 -9.92
C LEU A 75 6.07 11.65 -9.41
N GLU A 76 7.38 11.39 -9.33
CA GLU A 76 8.41 12.36 -8.88
C GLU A 76 8.03 13.01 -7.54
N LEU A 77 7.45 12.23 -6.61
CA LEU A 77 6.81 12.78 -5.41
C LEU A 77 7.78 13.58 -4.54
N GLU A 78 9.05 13.19 -4.48
CA GLU A 78 10.10 13.91 -3.74
C GLU A 78 10.32 15.33 -4.29
N ARG A 79 10.29 15.50 -5.62
CA ARG A 79 10.33 16.82 -6.28
C ARG A 79 9.08 17.64 -5.96
N HIS A 80 7.97 16.98 -5.68
CA HIS A 80 6.71 17.58 -5.24
C HIS A 80 6.61 17.72 -3.71
N GLY A 81 7.71 17.50 -2.98
CA GLY A 81 7.80 17.79 -1.54
C GLY A 81 7.57 16.59 -0.63
N LEU A 82 7.44 15.37 -1.14
CA LEU A 82 7.45 14.16 -0.31
C LEU A 82 8.78 14.06 0.44
N LYS A 83 8.70 14.01 1.76
CA LYS A 83 9.82 13.71 2.66
C LYS A 83 9.44 12.52 3.51
N VAL A 84 10.28 11.49 3.50
CA VAL A 84 10.10 10.32 4.35
C VAL A 84 10.96 10.49 5.59
N GLU A 85 10.33 10.86 6.69
CA GLU A 85 10.99 10.88 8.00
C GLU A 85 11.12 9.44 8.50
N ARG A 86 12.36 9.02 8.80
CA ARG A 86 12.61 7.74 9.45
C ARG A 86 12.56 7.96 10.95
N ALA A 87 11.38 7.81 11.54
CA ALA A 87 11.24 7.66 12.98
C ALA A 87 11.69 6.26 13.41
N ASP A 88 12.01 6.11 14.70
CA ASP A 88 12.17 4.79 15.30
C ASP A 88 10.93 3.93 15.02
N LEU A 89 11.14 2.66 14.70
CA LEU A 89 10.05 1.75 14.40
C LEU A 89 9.19 1.56 15.64
N VAL A 90 8.01 2.21 15.64
CA VAL A 90 7.04 2.08 16.71
C VAL A 90 6.58 0.62 16.76
N PRO A 91 6.70 -0.06 17.92
CA PRO A 91 6.30 -1.45 18.02
C PRO A 91 4.77 -1.58 17.85
N SER A 92 4.35 -2.70 17.29
CA SER A 92 2.94 -3.06 17.24
C SER A 92 2.54 -3.73 18.55
N VAL A 93 1.57 -3.16 19.25
CA VAL A 93 1.08 -3.66 20.53
C VAL A 93 -0.31 -4.27 20.35
N ALA A 94 -0.42 -5.57 20.58
CA ALA A 94 -1.70 -6.25 20.66
C ALA A 94 -2.11 -6.37 22.14
N LEU A 95 -3.20 -5.70 22.50
CA LEU A 95 -3.73 -5.73 23.85
C LEU A 95 -4.40 -7.08 24.11
N SER A 96 -4.09 -7.69 25.26
CA SER A 96 -4.72 -8.93 25.71
C SER A 96 -5.01 -8.86 27.22
N LYS A 97 -5.84 -9.79 27.72
CA LYS A 97 -6.17 -9.88 29.15
C LYS A 97 -4.95 -10.23 30.01
N ASP A 98 -4.04 -11.02 29.46
CA ASP A 98 -2.88 -11.57 30.18
C ASP A 98 -1.65 -10.65 30.08
N GLY A 99 -1.80 -9.49 29.44
CA GLY A 99 -0.74 -8.53 29.17
C GLY A 99 -0.56 -8.26 27.67
N PRO A 100 0.11 -7.17 27.30
CA PRO A 100 0.31 -6.82 25.90
C PRO A 100 1.32 -7.77 25.24
N LEU A 101 1.00 -8.24 24.04
CA LEU A 101 1.97 -8.81 23.11
C LEU A 101 2.57 -7.68 22.28
N VAL A 102 3.89 -7.60 22.20
CA VAL A 102 4.58 -6.49 21.55
C VAL A 102 5.52 -7.03 20.47
N LEU A 103 5.23 -6.67 19.23
CA LEU A 103 6.05 -6.95 18.06
C LEU A 103 6.94 -5.75 17.76
N HIS A 104 8.25 -5.99 17.72
CA HIS A 104 9.26 -4.99 17.40
C HIS A 104 9.80 -5.18 15.98
N GLY A 105 10.21 -4.07 15.38
CA GLY A 105 10.74 -4.04 14.03
C GLY A 105 9.66 -4.00 12.95
N ALA A 106 10.07 -3.73 11.71
CA ALA A 106 9.16 -3.42 10.61
C ALA A 106 8.32 -4.63 10.17
N TYR A 107 8.78 -5.84 10.48
CA TYR A 107 8.12 -7.09 10.14
C TYR A 107 8.04 -8.03 11.35
N GLY A 108 7.98 -7.48 12.57
CA GLY A 108 7.83 -8.25 13.81
C GLY A 108 8.99 -9.18 14.09
N GLU A 109 10.22 -8.72 13.87
CA GLU A 109 11.47 -9.44 14.11
C GLU A 109 11.54 -10.04 15.52
N VAL A 110 11.01 -9.33 16.53
CA VAL A 110 11.07 -9.74 17.93
C VAL A 110 9.66 -9.67 18.54
N LEU A 111 9.24 -10.74 19.19
CA LEU A 111 8.01 -10.81 19.98
C LEU A 111 8.37 -10.79 21.48
N THR A 112 7.74 -9.88 22.23
CA THR A 112 7.84 -9.80 23.69
C THR A 112 6.44 -9.85 24.32
N GLY A 113 6.36 -10.22 25.60
CA GLY A 113 5.09 -10.43 26.31
C GLY A 113 4.47 -11.81 26.11
N ALA A 114 5.09 -12.68 25.31
CA ALA A 114 4.67 -14.07 25.09
C ALA A 114 5.57 -15.06 25.86
N SER A 115 5.10 -16.30 26.05
CA SER A 115 5.92 -17.38 26.60
C SER A 115 7.12 -17.73 25.70
N PRO A 116 8.19 -18.36 26.23
CA PRO A 116 9.33 -18.81 25.41
C PRO A 116 8.92 -19.71 24.23
N THR A 117 7.93 -20.58 24.45
CA THR A 117 7.39 -21.48 23.42
C THR A 117 6.72 -20.69 22.30
N GLU A 118 5.90 -19.70 22.63
CA GLU A 118 5.23 -18.85 21.64
C GLU A 118 6.20 -17.95 20.89
N GLN A 119 7.24 -17.45 21.54
CA GLN A 119 8.30 -16.69 20.89
C GLN A 119 9.05 -17.55 19.84
N SER A 120 9.30 -18.83 20.15
CA SER A 120 9.88 -19.76 19.19
C SER A 120 8.92 -20.06 18.03
N ALA A 121 7.65 -20.33 18.33
CA ALA A 121 6.62 -20.57 17.31
C ALA A 121 6.43 -19.35 16.38
N TRP A 122 6.47 -18.13 16.93
CA TRP A 122 6.41 -16.90 16.15
C TRP A 122 7.59 -16.78 15.18
N LYS A 123 8.81 -17.09 15.64
CA LYS A 123 10.01 -17.06 14.80
C LYS A 123 9.88 -18.02 13.61
N GLU A 124 9.34 -19.22 13.82
CA GLU A 124 9.11 -20.21 12.78
C GLU A 124 8.03 -19.76 11.78
N LEU A 125 6.88 -19.30 12.29
CA LEU A 125 5.79 -18.77 11.48
C LEU A 125 6.25 -17.57 10.64
N ARG A 126 6.95 -16.62 11.26
CA ARG A 126 7.50 -15.45 10.55
C ARG A 126 8.43 -15.87 9.42
N ALA A 127 9.31 -16.85 9.68
CA ALA A 127 10.20 -17.37 8.64
C ALA A 127 9.41 -17.99 7.46
N GLN A 128 8.32 -18.70 7.75
CA GLN A 128 7.43 -19.26 6.74
C GLN A 128 6.70 -18.18 5.93
N LEU A 129 6.13 -17.17 6.59
CA LEU A 129 5.46 -16.05 5.94
C LEU A 129 6.42 -15.26 5.04
N LEU A 130 7.67 -15.06 5.45
CA LEU A 130 8.68 -14.41 4.63
C LEU A 130 9.10 -15.22 3.41
N ARG A 131 9.14 -16.57 3.50
CA ARG A 131 9.33 -17.43 2.32
C ARG A 131 8.19 -17.27 1.32
N TYR A 132 6.94 -17.29 1.79
CA TYR A 132 5.78 -17.06 0.92
C TYR A 132 5.78 -15.68 0.30
N ALA A 133 6.10 -14.65 1.08
CA ALA A 133 6.26 -13.29 0.56
C ALA A 133 7.36 -13.23 -0.51
N GLY A 134 8.46 -13.96 -0.33
CA GLY A 134 9.53 -14.08 -1.33
C GLY A 134 9.05 -14.65 -2.66
N VAL A 135 8.20 -15.68 -2.63
CA VAL A 135 7.59 -16.29 -3.83
C VAL A 135 6.57 -15.35 -4.48
N LEU A 136 5.76 -14.65 -3.68
CA LEU A 136 4.70 -13.77 -4.19
C LEU A 136 5.21 -12.42 -4.68
N LYS A 137 6.32 -11.93 -4.14
CA LYS A 137 6.86 -10.59 -4.41
C LYS A 137 7.05 -10.28 -5.91
N PRO A 138 7.63 -11.18 -6.74
CA PRO A 138 7.79 -10.91 -8.17
C PRO A 138 6.47 -10.71 -8.92
N PHE A 139 5.37 -11.28 -8.42
CA PHE A 139 4.06 -11.18 -9.05
C PHE A 139 3.35 -9.86 -8.77
N LEU A 140 3.74 -9.12 -7.72
CA LEU A 140 3.12 -7.84 -7.38
C LEU A 140 3.33 -6.76 -8.43
N SER A 141 4.43 -6.84 -9.19
CA SER A 141 4.78 -5.86 -10.24
C SER A 141 4.55 -6.40 -11.65
N ARG A 142 4.17 -7.67 -11.78
CA ARG A 142 3.84 -8.27 -13.09
C ARG A 142 2.39 -7.99 -13.42
N ARG A 143 2.12 -7.82 -14.70
CA ARG A 143 0.74 -7.85 -15.19
C ARG A 143 0.13 -9.20 -14.79
N PRO A 144 -1.04 -9.24 -14.13
CA PRO A 144 -1.73 -10.49 -13.87
C PRO A 144 -1.93 -11.26 -15.18
N PRO A 145 -1.76 -12.59 -15.18
CA PRO A 145 -1.99 -13.38 -16.37
C PRO A 145 -3.45 -13.24 -16.81
N ASP A 146 -3.67 -13.24 -18.12
CA ASP A 146 -5.03 -13.26 -18.66
C ASP A 146 -5.67 -14.63 -18.40
N LEU A 147 -6.67 -14.67 -17.52
CA LEU A 147 -7.38 -15.89 -17.15
C LEU A 147 -8.32 -16.39 -18.26
N ALA A 148 -8.69 -15.54 -19.22
CA ALA A 148 -9.63 -15.88 -20.27
C ALA A 148 -8.96 -16.42 -21.55
N GLY A 149 -7.63 -16.30 -21.66
CA GLY A 149 -6.90 -16.63 -22.89
C GLY A 149 -5.41 -16.96 -22.69
N MET A 150 -5.07 -17.66 -21.61
CA MET A 150 -3.68 -17.90 -21.22
C MET A 150 -2.92 -18.70 -22.29
N SER A 151 -1.89 -18.08 -22.86
CA SER A 151 -1.00 -18.75 -23.82
C SER A 151 -0.12 -19.79 -23.12
N ILE A 152 0.35 -20.81 -23.85
CA ILE A 152 1.28 -21.83 -23.31
C ILE A 152 2.55 -21.20 -22.73
N ALA A 153 2.99 -20.05 -23.26
CA ALA A 153 4.13 -19.29 -22.76
C ALA A 153 3.85 -18.60 -21.41
N GLU A 154 2.61 -18.19 -21.14
CA GLU A 154 2.21 -17.64 -19.84
C GLU A 154 2.04 -18.75 -18.79
N MET A 155 1.58 -19.93 -19.20
CA MET A 155 1.51 -21.11 -18.33
C MET A 155 2.90 -21.58 -17.87
N THR A 156 3.89 -21.58 -18.75
CA THR A 156 5.27 -21.92 -18.35
C THR A 156 5.90 -20.87 -17.44
N GLY A 157 5.52 -19.59 -17.59
CA GLY A 157 5.94 -18.51 -16.68
C GLY A 157 5.42 -18.63 -15.24
N LEU A 158 4.30 -19.35 -15.02
CA LEU A 158 3.78 -19.67 -13.69
C LEU A 158 4.56 -20.81 -13.01
N GLY A 159 5.23 -21.68 -13.78
CA GLY A 159 6.00 -22.82 -13.28
C GLY A 159 7.49 -22.55 -13.07
N GLN A 160 7.98 -21.34 -13.34
CA GLN A 160 9.38 -20.95 -13.14
C GLN A 160 9.65 -20.27 -11.77
N THR A 161 8.77 -20.48 -10.80
CA THR A 161 8.98 -20.07 -9.39
C THR A 161 9.84 -21.05 -8.62
#